data_AF-A0A965HMK7-F1
#
_entry.id   AF-A0A965HMK7-F1
#
_cell.length_a   1.000
_cell.length_b   1.000
_cell.length_c   1.000
_cell.angle_alpha   90.00
_cell.angle_beta   90.00
_cell.angle_gamma   90.00
#
_symmetry.space_group_name_H-M   'P 1'
#
loop_
_entity.id
_entity.type
_entity.pdbx_description
1 polymer ?
#
loop_
_entity_poly.entity_id
_entity_poly.type
_entity_poly.pdbx_seq_one_letter_code
_entity_poly.pdbx_strand_id
1 'polypeptide(L)'
;ASRTVVVFDESTERPLYVKNDDDRAQPIASITKLMTAMVVLDAHLPMDEKLTITWDDVDHLRGSSSRVPVGAELTREELLRLALMSSENRAAAALGRNYPGGVSAFVRAMNAKAAAIGMNQAHFEDSSGLNGNNRASAMDLVRMVQAAHQYPAIREFSTTGAHTAELNRRTVEFRNTNALVRSPDWDIGLSKTGYIREAGRCLVMHARIAARPVVIVLLDSDGKQTRIGDAARIKKWLETRWRNNLLASG
;
A
#
# COMPACT_ATOMS: atom_id res chain seq x y z
N ALA A 1 10.06 -14.94 -9.34
CA ALA A 1 8.96 -15.14 -8.37
C ALA A 1 9.26 -14.29 -7.14
N SER A 2 8.26 -13.95 -6.33
CA SER A 2 8.49 -13.33 -5.02
C SER A 2 9.37 -14.19 -4.12
N ARG A 3 10.30 -13.54 -3.41
CA ARG A 3 11.21 -14.21 -2.47
C ARG A 3 10.55 -14.47 -1.12
N THR A 4 9.78 -13.52 -0.60
CA THR A 4 8.95 -13.69 0.60
C THR A 4 7.47 -13.63 0.23
N VAL A 5 6.69 -14.59 0.74
CA VAL A 5 5.25 -14.70 0.48
C VAL A 5 4.53 -15.07 1.76
N VAL A 6 3.47 -14.34 2.10
CA VAL A 6 2.48 -14.74 3.10
C VAL A 6 1.09 -14.66 2.48
N VAL A 7 0.31 -15.74 2.60
CA VAL A 7 -1.11 -15.77 2.28
C VAL A 7 -1.84 -16.09 3.57
N PHE A 8 -2.64 -15.15 4.05
CA PHE A 8 -3.26 -15.20 5.38
C PHE A 8 -4.78 -15.22 5.26
N ASP A 9 -5.42 -16.18 5.92
CA ASP A 9 -6.87 -16.30 6.00
C ASP A 9 -7.41 -15.52 7.19
N GLU A 10 -8.10 -14.41 6.91
CA GLU A 10 -8.64 -13.57 7.98
C GLU A 10 -9.80 -14.23 8.72
N SER A 11 -10.49 -15.20 8.11
CA SER A 11 -11.62 -15.87 8.78
C SER A 11 -11.15 -16.81 9.90
N THR A 12 -9.94 -17.34 9.78
CA THR A 12 -9.37 -18.29 10.76
C THR A 12 -8.18 -17.74 11.52
N GLU A 13 -7.77 -16.50 11.21
CA GLU A 13 -6.58 -15.83 11.71
C GLU A 13 -5.30 -16.69 11.58
N ARG A 14 -5.17 -17.38 10.44
CA ARG A 14 -4.04 -18.30 10.21
C ARG A 14 -3.41 -18.14 8.83
N PRO A 15 -2.09 -18.30 8.72
CA PRO A 15 -1.44 -18.38 7.42
C PRO A 15 -1.84 -19.66 6.68
N LEU A 16 -2.23 -19.52 5.41
CA LEU A 16 -2.52 -20.62 4.48
C LEU A 16 -1.27 -21.08 3.73
N TYR A 17 -0.34 -20.15 3.48
CA TYR A 17 0.93 -20.37 2.81
C TYR A 17 1.96 -19.34 3.28
N VAL A 18 3.18 -19.82 3.51
CA VAL A 18 4.32 -19.01 3.93
C VAL A 18 5.55 -19.45 3.14
N LYS A 19 6.32 -18.48 2.66
CA LYS A 19 7.63 -18.68 2.04
C LYS A 19 8.59 -17.61 2.55
N ASN A 20 9.72 -18.03 3.12
CA ASN A 20 10.79 -17.16 3.61
C ASN A 20 10.28 -16.00 4.48
N ASP A 21 9.34 -16.28 5.37
CA ASP A 21 8.89 -15.37 6.43
C ASP A 21 9.55 -15.80 7.74
N ASP A 22 10.77 -15.31 7.96
CA ASP A 22 11.53 -15.47 9.20
C ASP A 22 11.22 -14.33 10.21
N ASP A 23 10.08 -13.65 10.02
CA ASP A 23 9.67 -12.43 10.73
C ASP A 23 10.74 -11.32 10.68
N ARG A 24 11.61 -11.32 9.66
CA ARG A 24 12.65 -10.30 9.53
C ARG A 24 12.15 -9.06 8.81
N ALA A 25 12.44 -7.89 9.38
CA ALA A 25 12.17 -6.61 8.74
C ALA A 25 12.97 -6.43 7.44
N GLN A 26 12.28 -6.06 6.36
CA GLN A 26 12.90 -5.75 5.08
C GLN A 26 12.30 -4.50 4.44
N PRO A 27 13.00 -3.84 3.50
CA PRO A 27 12.50 -2.62 2.89
C PRO A 27 11.16 -2.86 2.18
N ILE A 28 10.17 -2.01 2.45
CA ILE A 28 8.80 -2.21 1.94
C ILE A 28 8.41 -1.22 0.82
N ALA A 29 9.30 -0.30 0.48
CA ALA A 29 9.07 0.73 -0.52
C ALA A 29 7.71 1.44 -0.29
N SER A 30 6.99 1.77 -1.37
CA SER A 30 5.70 2.47 -1.28
C SER A 30 4.55 1.70 -0.62
N ILE A 31 4.75 0.47 -0.13
CA ILE A 31 3.77 -0.13 0.79
C ILE A 31 3.60 0.73 2.05
N THR A 32 4.65 1.49 2.43
CA THR A 32 4.63 2.57 3.43
C THR A 32 3.41 3.48 3.33
N LYS A 33 2.91 3.76 2.12
CA LYS A 33 1.82 4.73 1.93
C LYS A 33 0.48 4.28 2.54
N LEU A 34 0.33 3.00 2.88
CA LEU A 34 -0.80 2.53 3.70
C LEU A 34 -0.71 3.08 5.14
N MET A 35 0.49 3.05 5.75
CA MET A 35 0.73 3.66 7.06
C MET A 35 0.52 5.18 7.01
N THR A 36 1.06 5.84 5.98
CA THR A 36 0.83 7.26 5.73
C THR A 36 -0.66 7.59 5.68
N ALA A 37 -1.44 6.79 4.96
CA ALA A 37 -2.88 7.01 4.84
C ALA A 37 -3.62 6.87 6.18
N MET A 38 -3.31 5.83 6.96
CA MET A 38 -3.91 5.66 8.28
C MET A 38 -3.60 6.84 9.20
N VAL A 39 -2.34 7.30 9.25
CA VAL A 39 -1.94 8.44 10.09
C VAL A 39 -2.60 9.75 9.65
N VAL A 40 -2.73 9.99 8.34
CA VAL A 40 -3.44 11.17 7.81
C VAL A 40 -4.90 11.16 8.22
N LEU A 41 -5.58 10.01 8.09
CA LEU A 41 -7.01 9.88 8.41
C LEU A 41 -7.25 9.97 9.93
N ASP A 42 -6.39 9.36 10.74
CA ASP A 42 -6.47 9.42 12.21
C ASP A 42 -6.28 10.85 12.76
N ALA A 43 -5.68 11.75 11.99
CA ALA A 43 -5.50 13.15 12.36
C ALA A 43 -6.81 13.97 12.29
N HIS A 44 -7.84 13.47 11.60
CA HIS A 44 -9.14 14.13 11.41
C HIS A 44 -9.04 15.58 10.90
N LEU A 45 -8.04 15.86 10.05
CA LEU A 45 -7.88 17.16 9.41
C LEU A 45 -8.89 17.32 8.26
N PRO A 46 -9.23 18.57 7.88
CA PRO A 46 -10.16 18.80 6.76
C PRO A 46 -9.64 18.18 5.46
N MET A 47 -10.46 17.34 4.83
CA MET A 47 -10.10 16.61 3.61
C MET A 47 -10.14 17.49 2.36
N ASP A 48 -10.89 18.60 2.42
CA ASP A 48 -11.04 19.62 1.38
C ASP A 48 -9.97 20.72 1.46
N GLU A 49 -9.13 20.72 2.52
CA GLU A 49 -7.98 21.62 2.64
C GLU A 49 -7.05 21.45 1.44
N LYS A 50 -6.77 22.56 0.74
CA LYS A 50 -5.83 22.58 -0.37
C LYS A 50 -4.40 22.64 0.16
N LEU A 51 -3.58 21.70 -0.27
CA LEU A 51 -2.17 21.63 0.05
C LEU A 51 -1.35 21.87 -1.22
N THR A 52 -0.37 22.76 -1.13
CA THR A 52 0.54 23.07 -2.22
C THR A 52 1.71 22.08 -2.23
N ILE A 53 2.02 21.52 -3.39
CA ILE A 53 3.26 20.78 -3.61
C ILE A 53 4.44 21.76 -3.65
N THR A 54 5.42 21.58 -2.79
CA THR A 54 6.61 22.44 -2.70
C THR A 54 7.86 21.71 -3.14
N TRP A 55 8.99 22.43 -3.20
CA TRP A 55 10.30 21.83 -3.47
C TRP A 55 10.69 20.78 -2.42
N ASP A 56 10.27 20.96 -1.16
CA ASP A 56 10.48 19.98 -0.09
C ASP A 56 9.83 18.60 -0.35
N ASP A 57 8.83 18.54 -1.24
CA ASP A 57 8.15 17.28 -1.58
C ASP A 57 8.88 16.52 -2.71
N VAL A 58 9.88 17.14 -3.33
CA VAL A 58 10.64 16.56 -4.44
C VAL A 58 11.61 15.51 -3.91
N ASP A 59 11.64 14.37 -4.60
CA ASP A 59 12.56 13.29 -4.27
C ASP A 59 13.99 13.64 -4.68
N HIS A 60 14.79 14.03 -3.69
CA HIS A 60 16.23 14.26 -3.82
C HIS A 60 17.08 13.02 -3.45
N LEU A 61 16.46 11.95 -2.95
CA LEU A 61 17.15 10.75 -2.49
C LEU A 61 17.35 9.72 -3.62
N ARG A 62 16.30 9.50 -4.41
CA ARG A 62 16.25 8.46 -5.46
C ARG A 62 16.03 9.04 -6.86
N GLY A 63 15.68 10.32 -6.97
CA GLY A 63 15.41 10.97 -8.25
C GLY A 63 14.18 10.43 -8.99
N SER A 64 13.16 9.97 -8.25
CA SER A 64 11.90 9.51 -8.85
C SER A 64 11.15 10.66 -9.53
N SER A 65 10.54 10.34 -10.66
CA SER A 65 9.67 11.29 -11.36
C SER A 65 8.28 11.36 -10.70
N SER A 66 7.61 12.48 -10.89
CA SER A 66 6.22 12.67 -10.49
C SER A 66 5.49 13.45 -11.57
N ARG A 67 4.21 13.12 -11.76
CA ARG A 67 3.33 13.85 -12.67
C ARG A 67 2.67 15.05 -12.00
N VAL A 68 2.82 15.20 -10.68
CA VAL A 68 2.33 16.34 -9.93
C VAL A 68 3.44 17.40 -9.86
N PRO A 69 3.31 18.55 -10.54
CA PRO A 69 4.36 19.57 -10.55
C PRO A 69 4.44 20.32 -9.22
N VAL A 70 5.61 20.90 -8.94
CA VAL A 70 5.75 21.88 -7.85
C VAL A 70 4.85 23.08 -8.15
N GLY A 71 4.18 23.60 -7.12
CA GLY A 71 3.17 24.65 -7.22
C GLY A 71 1.78 24.15 -7.62
N ALA A 72 1.57 22.83 -7.77
CA ALA A 72 0.21 22.29 -7.85
C ALA A 72 -0.49 22.38 -6.48
N GLU A 73 -1.77 22.73 -6.48
CA GLU A 73 -2.63 22.70 -5.30
C GLU A 73 -3.70 21.64 -5.45
N LEU A 74 -3.74 20.70 -4.51
CA LEU A 74 -4.69 19.60 -4.49
C LEU A 74 -5.29 19.50 -3.10
N THR A 75 -6.54 19.04 -2.99
CA THR A 75 -7.13 18.75 -1.68
C THR A 75 -6.36 17.62 -1.01
N ARG A 76 -6.39 17.57 0.33
CA ARG A 76 -5.85 16.47 1.11
C ARG A 76 -6.43 15.12 0.65
N GLU A 77 -7.71 15.08 0.29
CA GLU A 77 -8.36 13.93 -0.32
C GLU A 77 -7.71 13.49 -1.64
N GLU A 78 -7.50 14.43 -2.58
CA GLU A 78 -6.86 14.13 -3.86
C GLU A 78 -5.43 13.62 -3.68
N LEU A 79 -4.67 14.23 -2.77
CA LEU A 79 -3.31 13.78 -2.46
C LEU A 79 -3.31 12.35 -1.88
N LEU A 80 -4.25 12.05 -0.99
CA LEU A 80 -4.40 10.72 -0.41
C LEU A 80 -4.78 9.69 -1.49
N ARG A 81 -5.71 10.05 -2.38
CA ARG A 81 -6.12 9.24 -3.53
C ARG A 81 -4.92 8.91 -4.40
N LEU A 82 -4.20 9.93 -4.90
CA LEU A 82 -3.05 9.77 -5.78
C LEU A 82 -1.89 8.99 -5.13
N ALA A 83 -1.65 9.20 -3.82
CA ALA A 83 -0.67 8.44 -3.05
C ALA A 83 -1.00 6.94 -2.99
N LEU A 84 -2.29 6.59 -2.86
CA LEU A 84 -2.73 5.19 -2.77
C LEU A 84 -2.83 4.50 -4.13
N MET A 85 -3.62 5.03 -5.08
CA MET A 85 -3.81 4.36 -6.38
C MET A 85 -2.54 4.38 -7.24
N SER A 86 -1.92 5.54 -7.38
CA SER A 86 -0.83 5.77 -8.34
C SER A 86 0.54 5.80 -7.69
N SER A 87 0.60 5.63 -6.36
CA SER A 87 1.85 5.64 -5.62
C SER A 87 2.64 6.94 -5.73
N GLU A 88 1.96 8.08 -5.93
CA GLU A 88 2.61 9.38 -6.11
C GLU A 88 3.40 9.80 -4.86
N ASN A 89 4.71 10.01 -5.03
CA ASN A 89 5.64 10.29 -3.93
C ASN A 89 5.46 11.71 -3.39
N ARG A 90 5.34 12.71 -4.27
CA ARG A 90 5.13 14.11 -3.89
C ARG A 90 3.85 14.28 -3.08
N ALA A 91 2.79 13.56 -3.44
CA ALA A 91 1.54 13.60 -2.70
C ALA A 91 1.70 13.06 -1.26
N ALA A 92 2.38 11.92 -1.10
CA ALA A 92 2.68 11.38 0.22
C ALA A 92 3.63 12.28 1.05
N ALA A 93 4.62 12.90 0.41
CA ALA A 93 5.53 13.85 1.05
C ALA A 93 4.77 15.09 1.55
N ALA A 94 3.93 15.70 0.70
CA ALA A 94 3.10 16.85 1.06
C ALA A 94 2.13 16.53 2.21
N LEU A 95 1.51 15.35 2.20
CA LEU A 95 0.66 14.90 3.31
C LEU A 95 1.43 14.83 4.64
N GLY A 96 2.65 14.28 4.63
CA GLY A 96 3.48 14.19 5.83
C GLY A 96 4.03 15.55 6.30
N ARG A 97 4.38 16.43 5.36
CA ARG A 97 4.86 17.80 5.65
C ARG A 97 3.78 18.68 6.27
N ASN A 98 2.54 18.55 5.79
CA ASN A 98 1.38 19.31 6.28
C ASN A 98 0.65 18.61 7.44
N TYR A 99 1.32 17.71 8.16
CA TYR A 99 0.82 17.16 9.42
C TYR A 99 1.13 18.14 10.58
N PRO A 100 0.27 18.27 11.61
CA PRO A 100 0.56 19.08 12.79
C PRO A 100 1.89 18.69 13.45
N GLY A 101 2.82 19.65 13.54
CA GLY A 101 4.19 19.39 14.01
C GLY A 101 5.17 18.90 12.93
N GLY A 102 4.75 18.92 11.67
CA GLY A 102 5.57 18.65 10.49
C GLY A 102 6.02 17.20 10.33
N VAL A 103 6.99 16.99 9.44
CA VAL A 103 7.49 15.65 9.06
C VAL A 103 7.96 14.84 10.27
N SER A 104 8.63 15.47 11.23
CA SER A 104 9.11 14.78 12.44
C SER A 104 7.96 14.25 13.30
N ALA A 105 6.87 15.01 13.45
CA ALA A 105 5.68 14.55 14.16
C ALA A 105 4.95 13.46 13.38
N PHE A 106 4.90 13.58 12.05
CA PHE A 106 4.30 12.57 11.18
C PHE A 106 5.00 11.21 11.30
N VAL A 107 6.33 11.17 11.21
CA VAL A 107 7.11 9.93 11.35
C VAL A 107 6.96 9.32 12.74
N ARG A 108 6.90 10.13 13.81
CA ARG A 108 6.58 9.63 15.15
C ARG A 108 5.19 9.00 15.21
N ALA A 109 4.18 9.63 14.59
CA ALA A 109 2.83 9.09 14.53
C ALA A 109 2.76 7.77 13.74
N MET A 110 3.52 7.64 12.64
CA MET A 110 3.63 6.38 11.89
C MET A 110 4.18 5.23 12.75
N ASN A 111 5.25 5.47 13.48
CA ASN A 111 5.85 4.44 14.35
C ASN A 111 4.96 4.14 15.58
N ALA A 112 4.29 5.15 16.15
CA ALA A 112 3.32 4.94 17.23
C ALA A 112 2.13 4.09 16.75
N LYS A 113 1.61 4.37 15.54
CA LYS A 113 0.55 3.57 14.92
C LYS A 113 1.01 2.13 14.67
N ALA A 114 2.23 1.94 14.16
CA ALA A 114 2.82 0.62 13.95
C ALA A 114 2.83 -0.21 15.24
N ALA A 115 3.31 0.36 16.34
CA ALA A 115 3.29 -0.29 17.65
C ALA A 115 1.86 -0.59 18.12
N ALA A 116 0.93 0.36 17.96
CA ALA A 116 -0.47 0.20 18.38
C ALA A 116 -1.20 -0.94 17.65
N ILE A 117 -0.83 -1.24 16.40
CA ILE A 117 -1.41 -2.35 15.63
C ILE A 117 -0.53 -3.62 15.66
N GLY A 118 0.47 -3.67 16.55
CA GLY A 118 1.30 -4.85 16.79
C GLY A 118 2.33 -5.15 15.70
N MET A 119 2.78 -4.15 14.94
CA MET A 119 3.84 -4.29 13.95
C MET A 119 5.23 -4.22 14.61
N ASN A 120 5.64 -5.31 15.27
CA ASN A 120 6.79 -5.31 16.17
C ASN A 120 8.15 -5.20 15.48
N GLN A 121 8.23 -5.47 14.18
CA GLN A 121 9.46 -5.40 13.38
C GLN A 121 9.50 -4.15 12.50
N ALA A 122 8.44 -3.35 12.52
CA ALA A 122 8.27 -2.23 11.60
C ALA A 122 8.95 -0.97 12.11
N HIS A 123 9.54 -0.24 11.18
CA HIS A 123 10.14 1.06 11.42
C HIS A 123 9.93 1.97 10.20
N PHE A 124 9.57 3.21 10.45
CA PHE A 124 9.31 4.23 9.43
C PHE A 124 10.19 5.47 9.66
N GLU A 125 10.68 6.03 8.56
CA GLU A 125 11.59 7.17 8.42
C GLU A 125 11.03 8.23 7.46
N ASP A 126 10.11 7.87 6.57
CA ASP A 126 9.48 8.79 5.62
C ASP A 126 8.06 8.33 5.23
N SER A 127 7.24 9.25 4.69
CA SER A 127 5.84 9.01 4.33
C SER A 127 5.62 8.35 2.96
N SER A 128 6.65 8.29 2.10
CA SER A 128 6.55 7.84 0.71
C SER A 128 7.06 6.42 0.50
N GLY A 129 7.99 5.94 1.32
CA GLY A 129 8.69 4.68 1.12
C GLY A 129 9.92 4.78 0.21
N LEU A 130 10.46 5.99 -0.01
CA LEU A 130 11.70 6.19 -0.77
C LEU A 130 12.95 5.91 0.08
N ASN A 131 12.86 6.08 1.41
CA ASN A 131 13.90 5.68 2.34
C ASN A 131 13.88 4.15 2.49
N GLY A 132 15.03 3.52 2.23
CA GLY A 132 15.20 2.06 2.38
C GLY A 132 15.12 1.56 3.83
N ASN A 133 15.09 2.47 4.79
CA ASN A 133 14.91 2.18 6.21
C ASN A 133 13.43 2.12 6.62
N ASN A 134 12.49 2.45 5.73
CA ASN A 134 11.10 2.03 5.87
C ASN A 134 11.02 0.51 5.71
N ARG A 135 10.90 -0.20 6.82
CA ARG A 135 11.00 -1.66 6.90
C ARG A 135 9.87 -2.24 7.71
N ALA A 136 9.46 -3.46 7.37
CA ALA A 136 8.51 -4.27 8.13
C ALA A 136 8.71 -5.76 7.78
N SER A 137 8.29 -6.66 8.66
CA SER A 137 8.21 -8.09 8.32
C SER A 137 6.97 -8.39 7.47
N ALA A 138 6.86 -9.59 6.88
CA ALA A 138 5.66 -9.93 6.11
C ALA A 138 4.42 -10.05 7.01
N MET A 139 4.57 -10.52 8.24
CA MET A 139 3.47 -10.58 9.21
C MET A 139 3.04 -9.19 9.70
N ASP A 140 3.98 -8.25 9.85
CA ASP A 140 3.63 -6.85 10.11
C ASP A 140 2.80 -6.26 8.98
N LEU A 141 3.12 -6.60 7.73
CA LEU A 141 2.32 -6.16 6.59
C LEU A 141 0.93 -6.81 6.56
N VAL A 142 0.75 -8.02 7.08
CA VAL A 142 -0.59 -8.60 7.28
C VAL A 142 -1.39 -7.72 8.23
N ARG A 143 -0.83 -7.39 9.40
CA ARG A 143 -1.48 -6.51 10.39
C ARG A 143 -1.80 -5.13 9.83
N MET A 144 -0.87 -4.56 9.07
CA MET A 144 -1.08 -3.26 8.43
C MET A 144 -2.22 -3.30 7.40
N VAL A 145 -2.32 -4.36 6.59
CA VAL A 145 -3.42 -4.51 5.63
C VAL A 145 -4.75 -4.67 6.34
N GLN A 146 -4.81 -5.52 7.38
CA GLN A 146 -6.03 -5.73 8.18
C GLN A 146 -6.52 -4.42 8.82
N ALA A 147 -5.59 -3.66 9.43
CA ALA A 147 -5.89 -2.36 10.04
C ALA A 147 -6.33 -1.34 8.98
N ALA A 148 -5.58 -1.21 7.89
CA ALA A 148 -5.87 -0.25 6.82
C ALA A 148 -7.21 -0.55 6.10
N HIS A 149 -7.62 -1.82 6.03
CA HIS A 149 -8.89 -2.22 5.44
C HIS A 149 -10.11 -1.73 6.23
N GLN A 150 -9.96 -1.34 7.49
CA GLN A 150 -11.04 -0.74 8.29
C GLN A 150 -11.39 0.69 7.85
N TYR A 151 -10.53 1.34 7.06
CA TYR A 151 -10.74 2.71 6.60
C TYR A 151 -11.44 2.73 5.24
N PRO A 152 -12.69 3.23 5.13
CA PRO A 152 -13.42 3.26 3.86
C PRO A 152 -12.66 4.01 2.75
N ALA A 153 -12.06 5.15 3.08
CA ALA A 153 -11.27 5.94 2.12
C ALA A 153 -10.05 5.17 1.60
N ILE A 154 -9.36 4.38 2.42
CA ILE A 154 -8.22 3.57 1.95
C ILE A 154 -8.71 2.48 1.00
N ARG A 155 -9.82 1.81 1.31
CA ARG A 155 -10.41 0.79 0.41
C ARG A 155 -10.72 1.40 -0.95
N GLU A 156 -11.47 2.51 -0.97
CA GLU A 156 -11.86 3.19 -2.19
C GLU A 156 -10.65 3.67 -3.00
N PHE A 157 -9.76 4.43 -2.37
CA PHE A 157 -8.65 5.07 -3.07
C PHE A 157 -7.62 4.07 -3.56
N SER A 158 -7.36 3.00 -2.80
CA SER A 158 -6.38 1.99 -3.19
C SER A 158 -6.88 1.05 -4.31
N THR A 159 -8.20 1.00 -4.54
CA THR A 159 -8.86 0.17 -5.56
C THR A 159 -9.35 0.96 -6.77
N THR A 160 -9.30 2.30 -6.72
CA THR A 160 -9.60 3.18 -7.85
C THR A 160 -8.69 2.85 -9.04
N GLY A 161 -9.27 2.42 -10.16
CA GLY A 161 -8.52 1.91 -11.32
C GLY A 161 -7.82 2.97 -12.18
N ALA A 162 -8.47 4.12 -12.33
CA ALA A 162 -7.96 5.33 -12.97
C ALA A 162 -8.68 6.54 -12.37
N HIS A 163 -8.02 7.70 -12.38
CA HIS A 163 -8.55 8.95 -11.85
C HIS A 163 -7.92 10.11 -12.60
N THR A 164 -8.65 11.18 -12.82
CA THR A 164 -8.16 12.36 -13.52
C THR A 164 -8.12 13.52 -12.54
N ALA A 165 -6.95 14.13 -12.37
CA ALA A 165 -6.76 15.27 -11.49
C ALA A 165 -6.45 16.53 -12.31
N GLU A 166 -7.04 17.65 -11.88
CA GLU A 166 -6.74 18.97 -12.41
C GLU A 166 -5.51 19.55 -11.70
N LEU A 167 -4.41 19.65 -12.43
CA LEU A 167 -3.14 20.17 -11.93
C LEU A 167 -2.89 21.54 -12.55
N ASN A 168 -3.36 22.57 -11.85
CA ASN A 168 -3.37 23.96 -12.31
C ASN A 168 -4.20 24.13 -13.60
N ARG A 169 -3.56 24.24 -14.77
CA ARG A 169 -4.22 24.38 -16.09
C ARG A 169 -4.10 23.12 -16.94
N ARG A 170 -3.81 21.97 -16.33
CA ARG A 170 -3.59 20.70 -17.03
C ARG A 170 -4.36 19.58 -16.34
N THR A 171 -5.23 18.94 -17.10
CA THR A 171 -5.86 17.68 -16.76
C THR A 171 -4.84 16.53 -16.91
N VAL A 172 -4.61 15.74 -15.88
CA VAL A 172 -3.67 14.61 -15.90
C VAL A 172 -4.36 13.33 -15.45
N GLU A 173 -4.32 12.29 -16.29
CA GLU A 173 -4.83 10.96 -15.95
C GLU A 173 -3.81 10.18 -15.11
N PHE A 174 -4.27 9.66 -13.98
CA PHE A 174 -3.58 8.75 -13.08
C PHE A 174 -4.16 7.34 -13.20
N ARG A 175 -3.31 6.33 -13.07
CA ARG A 175 -3.68 4.92 -13.22
C ARG A 175 -3.20 4.14 -12.02
N ASN A 176 -3.99 3.17 -11.58
CA ASN A 176 -3.57 2.33 -10.47
C ASN A 176 -2.30 1.55 -10.83
N THR A 177 -1.37 1.49 -9.87
CA THR A 177 -0.12 0.74 -10.02
C THR A 177 -0.32 -0.78 -9.96
N ASN A 178 -1.42 -1.24 -9.37
CA ASN A 178 -1.86 -2.62 -9.42
C ASN A 178 -2.88 -2.81 -10.55
N ALA A 179 -2.46 -3.41 -11.66
CA ALA A 179 -3.36 -3.62 -12.81
C ALA A 179 -4.54 -4.56 -12.49
N LEU A 180 -4.43 -5.40 -11.44
CA LEU A 180 -5.48 -6.34 -11.04
C LEU A 180 -6.76 -5.66 -10.57
N VAL A 181 -6.70 -4.44 -10.05
CA VAL A 181 -7.89 -3.70 -9.57
C VAL A 181 -8.86 -3.33 -10.68
N ARG A 182 -8.43 -3.40 -11.95
CA ARG A 182 -9.29 -3.17 -13.13
C ARG A 182 -9.79 -4.48 -13.75
N SER A 183 -9.40 -5.63 -13.21
CA SER A 183 -9.84 -6.93 -13.71
C SER A 183 -11.14 -7.31 -13.02
N PRO A 184 -12.20 -7.67 -13.78
CA PRO A 184 -13.46 -8.13 -13.19
C PRO A 184 -13.33 -9.48 -12.48
N ASP A 185 -12.24 -10.23 -12.70
CA ASP A 185 -11.99 -11.52 -12.06
C ASP A 185 -11.51 -11.39 -10.61
N TRP A 186 -11.27 -10.16 -10.14
CA TRP A 186 -10.68 -9.84 -8.86
C TRP A 186 -11.62 -9.00 -8.00
N ASP A 187 -11.97 -9.53 -6.84
CA ASP A 187 -12.62 -8.77 -5.76
C ASP A 187 -11.53 -8.32 -4.78
N ILE A 188 -11.01 -7.11 -4.99
CA ILE A 188 -9.94 -6.51 -4.19
C ILE A 188 -10.53 -5.44 -3.29
N GLY A 189 -10.38 -5.60 -1.98
CA GLY A 189 -10.83 -4.61 -0.99
C GLY A 189 -9.78 -3.54 -0.68
N LEU A 190 -8.49 -3.86 -0.84
CA LEU A 190 -7.37 -2.93 -0.68
C LEU A 190 -6.15 -3.46 -1.41
N SER A 191 -5.35 -2.60 -2.04
CA SER A 191 -4.04 -3.02 -2.55
C SER A 191 -2.99 -1.92 -2.53
N LYS A 192 -1.72 -2.29 -2.37
CA LYS A 192 -0.61 -1.36 -2.59
C LYS A 192 0.56 -2.07 -3.22
N THR A 193 1.18 -1.43 -4.21
CA THR A 193 2.47 -1.87 -4.77
C THR A 193 3.63 -1.01 -4.27
N GLY A 194 4.84 -1.55 -4.33
CA GLY A 194 6.07 -0.83 -4.01
C GLY A 194 7.23 -1.26 -4.91
N TYR A 195 8.18 -0.35 -5.12
CA TYR A 195 9.48 -0.64 -5.71
C TYR A 195 10.52 0.42 -5.31
N ILE A 196 11.61 -0.06 -4.73
CA ILE A 196 12.93 0.58 -4.72
C ILE A 196 13.95 -0.54 -4.96
N ARG A 197 15.22 -0.19 -5.25
CA ARG A 197 16.24 -1.21 -5.57
C ARG A 197 16.42 -2.22 -4.44
N GLU A 198 16.37 -1.75 -3.20
CA GLU A 198 16.60 -2.53 -1.97
C GLU A 198 15.41 -3.41 -1.57
N ALA A 199 14.18 -3.03 -1.96
CA ALA A 199 12.96 -3.78 -1.63
C ALA A 199 12.60 -4.82 -2.71
N GLY A 200 13.19 -4.71 -3.90
CA GLY A 200 12.65 -5.33 -5.09
C GLY A 200 11.21 -4.84 -5.36
N ARG A 201 10.41 -5.66 -6.06
CA ARG A 201 8.99 -5.33 -6.28
C ARG A 201 8.11 -5.95 -5.20
N CYS A 202 7.35 -5.11 -4.52
CA CYS A 202 6.40 -5.50 -3.48
C CYS A 202 4.94 -5.36 -3.95
N LEU A 203 4.05 -6.17 -3.40
CA LEU A 203 2.59 -6.06 -3.48
C LEU A 203 2.00 -6.56 -2.16
N VAL A 204 1.10 -5.80 -1.57
CA VAL A 204 0.19 -6.28 -0.52
C VAL A 204 -1.24 -6.08 -1.00
N MET A 205 -2.13 -7.00 -0.62
CA MET A 205 -3.51 -6.98 -1.09
C MET A 205 -4.44 -7.67 -0.09
N HIS A 206 -5.58 -7.05 0.19
CA HIS A 206 -6.76 -7.72 0.72
C HIS A 206 -7.68 -8.06 -0.44
N ALA A 207 -8.07 -9.32 -0.59
CA ALA A 207 -8.97 -9.78 -1.64
C ALA A 207 -9.95 -10.82 -1.11
N ARG A 208 -11.16 -10.87 -1.69
CA ARG A 208 -12.08 -11.98 -1.48
C ARG A 208 -11.85 -13.01 -2.59
N ILE A 209 -11.47 -14.22 -2.20
CA ILE A 209 -11.24 -15.34 -3.12
C ILE A 209 -12.20 -16.44 -2.70
N ALA A 210 -13.02 -16.95 -3.64
CA ALA A 210 -14.10 -17.90 -3.35
C ALA A 210 -14.93 -17.52 -2.11
N ALA A 211 -15.33 -16.24 -2.03
CA ALA A 211 -16.07 -15.62 -0.92
C ALA A 211 -15.35 -15.58 0.46
N ARG A 212 -14.06 -15.90 0.54
CA ARG A 212 -13.27 -15.83 1.78
C ARG A 212 -12.28 -14.65 1.74
N PRO A 213 -12.20 -13.82 2.80
CA PRO A 213 -11.24 -12.72 2.89
C PRO A 213 -9.81 -13.24 3.11
N VAL A 214 -8.87 -12.75 2.31
CA VAL A 214 -7.47 -13.16 2.32
C VAL A 214 -6.57 -11.95 2.20
N VAL A 215 -5.53 -11.92 3.03
CA VAL A 215 -4.39 -11.00 2.87
C VAL A 215 -3.26 -11.71 2.13
N ILE A 216 -2.76 -11.10 1.06
CA ILE A 216 -1.64 -11.59 0.26
C ILE A 216 -0.50 -10.57 0.37
N VAL A 217 0.65 -11.03 0.85
CA VAL A 217 1.90 -10.26 0.94
C VAL A 217 2.94 -10.90 0.04
N LEU A 218 3.45 -10.13 -0.92
CA LEU A 218 4.46 -10.53 -1.89
C LEU A 218 5.61 -9.53 -1.87
N LEU A 219 6.79 -9.96 -1.44
CA LEU A 219 7.96 -9.08 -1.27
C LEU A 219 9.14 -9.59 -2.09
N ASP A 220 10.00 -8.63 -2.48
CA ASP A 220 11.23 -8.86 -3.23
C ASP A 220 11.03 -9.77 -4.46
N SER A 221 10.15 -9.32 -5.36
CA SER A 221 9.91 -10.00 -6.64
C SER A 221 10.82 -9.48 -7.75
N ASP A 222 11.46 -10.41 -8.46
CA ASP A 222 12.19 -10.13 -9.71
C ASP A 222 11.22 -9.91 -10.88
N GLY A 223 11.39 -8.85 -11.68
CA GLY A 223 10.62 -8.60 -12.90
C GLY A 223 9.25 -7.90 -12.71
N LYS A 224 8.85 -7.07 -13.69
CA LYS A 224 7.68 -6.16 -13.59
C LYS A 224 6.34 -6.86 -13.35
N GLN A 225 6.12 -8.00 -14.01
CA GLN A 225 4.82 -8.70 -14.01
C GLN A 225 4.77 -9.86 -13.00
N THR A 226 5.89 -10.18 -12.36
CA THR A 226 6.02 -11.42 -11.59
C THR A 226 5.10 -11.46 -10.38
N ARG A 227 4.98 -10.37 -9.60
CA ARG A 227 4.04 -10.27 -8.48
C ARG A 227 2.57 -10.42 -8.88
N ILE A 228 2.21 -9.95 -10.08
CA ILE A 228 0.85 -10.09 -10.63
C ILE A 228 0.60 -11.56 -11.01
N GLY A 229 1.58 -12.20 -11.65
CA GLY A 229 1.52 -13.63 -11.94
C GLY A 229 1.51 -14.51 -10.69
N ASP A 230 2.27 -14.15 -9.64
CA ASP A 230 2.26 -14.82 -8.35
C ASP A 230 0.88 -14.70 -7.67
N ALA A 231 0.28 -13.50 -7.66
CA ALA A 231 -1.08 -13.30 -7.15
C ALA A 231 -2.12 -14.16 -7.91
N ALA A 232 -2.06 -14.21 -9.24
CA ALA A 232 -2.96 -15.03 -10.05
C ALA A 232 -2.80 -16.54 -9.77
N ARG A 233 -1.57 -17.03 -9.58
CA ARG A 233 -1.30 -18.42 -9.16
C ARG A 233 -1.87 -18.72 -7.78
N ILE A 234 -1.71 -17.81 -6.82
CA ILE A 234 -2.26 -17.93 -5.46
C ILE A 234 -3.79 -18.02 -5.52
N LYS A 235 -4.46 -17.15 -6.28
CA LYS A 235 -5.92 -17.18 -6.47
C LYS A 235 -6.39 -18.54 -6.98
N LYS A 236 -5.82 -19.01 -8.09
CA LYS A 236 -6.17 -20.32 -8.69
C LYS A 236 -5.94 -21.48 -7.72
N TRP A 237 -4.84 -21.43 -6.96
CA TRP A 237 -4.53 -22.44 -5.95
C TRP A 237 -5.57 -22.45 -4.81
N LEU A 238 -5.95 -21.29 -4.29
CA LEU A 238 -6.96 -21.16 -3.24
C LEU A 238 -8.35 -21.64 -3.70
N GLU A 239 -8.79 -21.21 -4.89
CA GLU A 239 -10.06 -21.65 -5.48
C GLU A 239 -10.12 -23.18 -5.63
N THR A 240 -9.02 -23.79 -6.08
CA THR A 240 -8.92 -25.25 -6.22
C THR A 240 -8.94 -25.93 -4.85
N ARG A 241 -8.14 -25.42 -3.89
CA ARG A 241 -8.04 -25.98 -2.53
C ARG A 241 -9.39 -25.98 -1.82
N TRP A 242 -10.12 -24.88 -1.85
CA TRP A 242 -11.40 -24.77 -1.15
C TRP A 242 -12.53 -25.53 -1.82
N ARG A 243 -12.56 -25.60 -3.16
CA ARG A 243 -13.48 -26.48 -3.86
C ARG A 243 -13.29 -27.94 -3.44
N ASN A 244 -12.04 -28.41 -3.35
CA ASN A 244 -11.76 -29.79 -2.94
C ASN A 244 -12.16 -30.05 -1.48
N ASN A 245 -11.95 -29.09 -0.58
CA ASN A 245 -12.38 -29.23 0.82
C ASN A 245 -13.91 -29.32 0.96
N LEU A 246 -14.67 -28.56 0.16
CA LEU A 246 -16.12 -28.65 0.11
C LEU A 246 -16.59 -30.03 -0.37
N LEU A 247 -15.94 -30.58 -1.41
CA LEU A 247 -16.25 -31.92 -1.92
C LEU A 247 -15.89 -33.06 -0.94
N ALA A 248 -14.88 -32.86 -0.09
CA ALA A 248 -14.47 -33.85 0.90
C ALA A 248 -15.28 -33.80 2.22
N SER A 249 -16.13 -32.78 2.39
CA SER A 249 -16.95 -32.57 3.60
C SER A 249 -18.45 -32.81 3.39
N GLY A 250 -18.86 -33.17 2.17
CA GLY A 250 -20.21 -33.63 1.83
C GLY A 250 -20.22 -35.10 1.45
#